data_AF-A0A8S3BQK3-F1
#
_entry.id   AF-A0A8S3BQK3-F1
#
_cell.length_a   1.000
_cell.length_b   1.000
_cell.length_c   1.000
_cell.angle_alpha   90.00
_cell.angle_beta   90.00
_cell.angle_gamma   90.00
#
_symmetry.space_group_name_H-M   'P 1'
#
loop_
_entity.id
_entity.type
_entity.pdbx_description
1 polymer ?
#
loop_
_entity_poly.entity_id
_entity_poly.type
_entity_poly.pdbx_seq_one_letter_code
_entity_poly.pdbx_strand_id
1 'polypeptide(L)' 'MSRSPKVYLTRRETFSASHRLHSTLLSDSDNIQIFNKCNNPNGHGHNYVLEVTVIGHIDDNTGM' A
#
# COMPACT_ATOMS: atom_id res chain seq x y z
N MET A 1 -25.29 20.64 22.87
CA MET A 1 -24.03 19.89 23.04
C MET A 1 -23.22 20.06 21.77
N SER A 2 -21.99 20.56 21.86
CA SER A 2 -21.11 20.67 20.69
C SER A 2 -20.78 19.27 20.20
N ARG A 3 -20.92 19.01 18.89
CA ARG A 3 -20.57 17.71 18.31
C ARG A 3 -19.05 17.61 18.27
N SER A 4 -18.47 16.56 18.86
CA SER A 4 -17.03 16.34 18.93
C SER A 4 -16.40 16.42 17.54
N PRO A 5 -15.17 16.94 17.40
CA PRO A 5 -14.56 17.15 16.08
C PRO A 5 -14.43 15.83 15.32
N LYS A 6 -14.62 15.88 13.99
CA LYS A 6 -14.35 14.74 13.12
C LYS A 6 -12.88 14.77 12.70
N VAL A 7 -12.15 13.70 12.92
CA VAL A 7 -10.71 13.59 12.64
C VAL A 7 -10.41 12.42 11.74
N TYR A 8 -9.23 12.46 11.13
CA TYR A 8 -8.60 11.34 10.43
C TYR A 8 -7.47 10.80 11.31
N LEU A 9 -7.41 9.48 11.48
CA LEU A 9 -6.34 8.80 12.18
C LEU A 9 -5.65 7.84 11.21
N THR A 10 -4.36 8.04 11.00
CA THR A 10 -3.54 7.19 10.13
C THR A 10 -2.60 6.34 10.97
N ARG A 11 -2.62 5.02 10.74
CA ARG A 11 -1.61 4.09 11.25
C ARG A 11 -0.68 3.69 10.11
N ARG A 12 0.63 3.81 10.35
CA ARG A 12 1.68 3.44 9.41
C ARG A 12 2.37 2.15 9.87
N GLU A 13 2.51 1.20 8.96
CA GLU A 13 3.23 -0.06 9.14
C GLU A 13 4.22 -0.28 7.99
N THR A 14 5.19 -1.16 8.20
CA THR A 14 6.11 -1.60 7.14
C THR A 14 6.14 -3.11 7.02
N PHE A 15 6.36 -3.60 5.81
CA PHE A 15 6.61 -5.03 5.57
C PHE A 15 7.56 -5.24 4.40
N SER A 16 8.36 -6.29 4.47
CA SER A 16 9.28 -6.69 3.41
C SER A 16 8.65 -7.77 2.54
N ALA A 17 8.66 -7.58 1.23
CA ALA A 17 8.15 -8.58 0.28
C ALA A 17 8.93 -8.57 -1.05
N SER A 18 9.00 -9.73 -1.69
CA SER A 18 9.50 -9.89 -3.06
C SER A 18 8.35 -10.05 -4.07
N HIS A 19 8.58 -9.64 -5.31
CA HIS A 19 7.63 -9.77 -6.41
C HIS A 19 8.29 -9.68 -7.79
N ARG A 20 7.52 -9.99 -8.83
CA ARG A 20 7.84 -9.78 -10.24
C ARG A 20 6.62 -9.17 -10.92
N LEU A 21 6.80 -8.09 -11.66
CA LEU A 21 5.74 -7.57 -12.51
C LEU A 21 5.73 -8.37 -13.80
N HIS A 22 4.74 -9.25 -13.98
CA HIS A 22 4.56 -10.09 -15.16
C HIS A 22 3.07 -10.34 -15.39
N SER A 23 2.60 -10.11 -16.62
CA SER A 23 1.23 -10.40 -17.03
C SER A 23 1.19 -11.65 -17.89
N THR A 24 0.32 -12.60 -17.55
CA THR A 24 0.07 -13.82 -18.34
C THR A 24 -0.72 -13.55 -19.61
N LEU A 25 -1.23 -12.32 -19.79
CA LEU A 25 -1.93 -11.88 -20.99
C LEU A 25 -1.01 -11.19 -22.02
N LEU A 26 0.26 -11.01 -21.68
CA LEU A 26 1.28 -10.39 -22.53
C LEU A 26 2.29 -11.42 -22.99
N SER A 27 2.87 -11.21 -24.18
CA SER A 27 4.04 -11.98 -24.59
C SER A 27 5.24 -11.69 -23.67
N ASP A 28 6.26 -12.55 -23.69
CA ASP A 28 7.47 -12.32 -22.91
C ASP A 28 8.21 -11.05 -23.36
N SER A 29 8.24 -10.76 -24.67
CA SER A 29 8.85 -9.53 -25.18
C SER A 29 8.11 -8.29 -24.70
N ASP A 30 6.77 -8.33 -24.69
CA ASP A 30 5.97 -7.20 -24.22
C ASP A 30 6.15 -6.99 -22.71
N ASN A 31 6.21 -8.08 -21.93
CA ASN A 31 6.51 -8.03 -20.51
C ASN A 31 7.88 -7.38 -20.22
N ILE A 32 8.92 -7.77 -20.97
CA ILE A 32 10.26 -7.19 -20.85
C ILE A 32 10.23 -5.71 -21.26
N GLN A 33 9.54 -5.36 -22.34
CA GLN A 33 9.47 -3.98 -22.81
C GLN A 33 8.73 -3.06 -21.83
N ILE A 34 7.59 -3.51 -21.27
CA ILE A 34 6.73 -2.70 -20.40
C ILE A 34 7.31 -2.63 -18.98
N PHE A 35 7.67 -3.77 -18.39
CA PHE A 35 8.06 -3.84 -16.99
C PHE A 35 9.58 -3.82 -16.78
N ASN A 36 10.37 -4.05 -17.83
CA ASN A 36 11.83 -3.94 -17.83
C ASN A 36 12.47 -4.67 -16.63
N LYS A 37 13.34 -4.01 -15.86
CA LYS A 37 14.01 -4.57 -14.67
C LYS A 37 13.03 -5.18 -13.65
N CYS A 38 11.79 -4.71 -13.60
CA CYS A 38 10.77 -5.25 -12.69
C CYS A 38 10.22 -6.61 -13.16
N ASN A 39 10.46 -7.01 -14.42
CA ASN A 39 10.16 -8.34 -14.96
C ASN A 39 11.29 -9.36 -14.79
N ASN A 40 12.36 -9.06 -14.03
CA ASN A 40 13.41 -10.02 -13.73
C ASN A 40 12.81 -11.41 -13.39
N PRO A 41 13.18 -12.50 -14.09
CA PRO A 41 12.63 -13.84 -13.83
C PRO A 41 12.76 -14.29 -12.38
N ASN A 42 13.80 -13.84 -11.68
CA ASN A 42 14.03 -14.12 -10.25
C ASN A 42 13.41 -13.08 -9.30
N GLY A 43 12.66 -12.12 -9.84
CA GLY A 43 12.00 -11.05 -9.08
C GLY A 43 12.94 -9.99 -8.51
N HIS A 44 12.39 -9.17 -7.64
CA HIS A 44 13.08 -8.18 -6.81
C HIS A 44 12.23 -7.93 -5.54
N GLY A 45 12.68 -7.08 -4.62
CA GLY A 45 11.94 -6.84 -3.37
C GLY A 45 11.93 -5.39 -2.92
N HIS A 46 11.06 -5.12 -1.95
CA HIS A 46 10.85 -3.81 -1.36
C HIS A 46 10.54 -3.93 0.13
N ASN A 47 10.81 -2.85 0.85
CA ASN A 47 10.28 -2.60 2.18
C ASN A 47 9.10 -1.63 2.02
N TYR A 48 7.91 -2.19 1.84
CA TYR A 48 6.69 -1.43 1.63
C TYR A 48 6.27 -0.67 2.89
N VAL A 49 5.66 0.50 2.69
CA VAL A 49 4.98 1.26 3.72
C VAL A 49 3.47 1.13 3.47
N LEU A 50 2.73 0.69 4.47
CA LEU A 50 1.27 0.66 4.46
C LEU A 50 0.75 1.74 5.41
N GLU A 51 -0.08 2.64 4.88
CA GLU A 51 -0.78 3.65 5.68
C GLU A 51 -2.28 3.36 5.62
N VAL A 52 -2.87 3.09 6.78
CA VAL A 52 -4.31 2.87 6.93
C VAL A 52 -4.91 4.07 7.63
N THR A 53 -5.85 4.74 6.97
CA THR A 53 -6.53 5.92 7.52
C THR A 53 -7.99 5.61 7.80
N VAL A 54 -8.42 5.88 9.04
CA VAL A 54 -9.81 5.86 9.45
C VAL A 54 -10.30 7.27 9.74
N ILE A 55 -11.62 7.49 9.71
CA ILE A 55 -12.24 8.78 9.99
C ILE A 55 -13.42 8.63 10.96
N GLY A 56 -13.48 9.48 11.97
CA GLY A 56 -14.48 9.38 13.03
C GLY A 56 -14.63 10.67 13.83
N HIS A 57 -15.70 10.77 14.61
CA HIS A 57 -15.80 11.76 15.67
C HIS A 57 -15.00 11.28 16.87
N ILE A 58 -14.25 12.19 17.52
CA ILE A 58 -13.55 11.86 18.76
C ILE A 58 -14.57 11.51 19.84
N ASP A 59 -14.39 10.37 20.51
CA ASP A 59 -15.11 9.99 21.71
C ASP A 59 -14.62 10.81 22.90
N ASP A 60 -15.53 11.52 23.56
CA ASP A 60 -15.19 12.49 24.62
C ASP A 60 -14.60 11.82 25.88
N ASN A 61 -14.82 10.53 26.10
CA ASN A 61 -14.33 9.82 27.28
C ASN A 61 -12.92 9.24 27.07
N THR A 62 -12.62 8.78 25.85
CA THR A 62 -11.38 8.06 25.52
C THR A 62 -10.39 8.90 24.70
N GLY A 63 -10.87 9.96 24.06
CA GLY A 63 -10.07 10.79 23.15
C GLY A 63 -9.73 10.10 21.82
N MET A 64 -10.38 8.97 21.51
CA MET A 64 -10.20 8.20 20.27
C MET A 64 -11.30 8.48 19.26
#